data_AF-A0A925VIX0-F1
#
_entry.id   AF-A0A925VIX0-F1
#
_cell.length_a   1.000
_cell.length_b   1.000
_cell.length_c   1.000
_cell.angle_alpha   90.00
_cell.angle_beta   90.00
_cell.angle_gamma   90.00
#
_symmetry.space_group_name_H-M   'P 1'
#
loop_
_entity.id
_entity.type
_entity.pdbx_description
1 polymer ?
#
loop_
_entity_poly.entity_id
_entity_poly.type
_entity_poly.pdbx_seq_one_letter_code
_entity_poly.pdbx_strand_id
1 'polypeptide(L)' 'AIVDTLLAQSRAAVEVVVDPARFRPVDIPEVVCDATRFRAATGWQPTVSLDQTLRDILDDWRERVRSEAGDEVTR' A
#
# COMPACT_ATOMS: atom_id res chain seq x y z
N ALA A 1 -2.25 -8.59 8.09
CA ALA A 1 -0.90 -8.04 7.95
C ALA A 1 -0.90 -6.67 7.26
N ILE A 2 -1.18 -6.56 5.95
CA ILE A 2 -1.13 -5.26 5.24
C ILE A 2 -2.13 -4.24 5.78
N VAL A 3 -3.39 -4.64 5.95
CA VAL A 3 -4.45 -3.78 6.50
C VAL A 3 -4.06 -3.28 7.90
N ASP A 4 -3.54 -4.16 8.75
CA ASP A 4 -3.11 -3.79 10.11
C ASP A 4 -1.98 -2.75 10.10
N THR A 5 -0.99 -2.89 9.21
CA THR A 5 0.08 -1.90 9.04
C THR A 5 -0.49 -0.55 8.60
N LEU A 6 -1.44 -0.52 7.66
CA LEU A 6 -2.09 0.72 7.21
C LEU A 6 -2.91 1.37 8.33
N LEU A 7 -3.62 0.58 9.14
CA LEU A 7 -4.36 1.07 10.31
C LEU A 7 -3.42 1.68 11.35
N ALA A 8 -2.30 1.03 11.65
CA ALA A 8 -1.30 1.55 12.60
C ALA A 8 -0.67 2.87 12.14
N GLN A 9 -0.62 3.12 10.83
CA GLN A 9 -0.11 4.35 10.23
C GLN A 9 -1.20 5.41 9.96
N SER A 10 -2.48 5.07 10.21
CA SER A 10 -3.61 5.96 9.99
C SER A 10 -3.78 6.95 11.14
N ARG A 11 -4.22 8.17 10.82
CA ARG A 11 -4.48 9.24 11.80
C ARG A 11 -5.94 9.29 12.25
N ALA A 12 -6.79 8.45 11.66
CA ALA A 12 -8.22 8.39 11.91
C ALA A 12 -8.61 6.99 12.37
N ALA A 13 -9.69 6.90 13.15
CA ALA A 13 -10.33 5.63 13.43
C ALA A 13 -11.00 5.11 12.15
N VAL A 14 -10.58 3.93 11.69
CA VAL A 14 -11.10 3.29 10.47
C VAL A 14 -11.72 1.96 10.86
N GLU A 15 -12.99 1.78 10.52
CA GLU A 15 -13.68 0.50 10.67
C GLU A 15 -13.33 -0.42 9.49
N VAL A 16 -12.97 -1.68 9.79
CA VAL A 16 -12.70 -2.70 8.76
C VAL A 16 -13.90 -3.62 8.65
N VAL A 17 -14.52 -3.62 7.47
CA VAL A 17 -15.66 -4.49 7.14
C VAL A 17 -15.26 -5.41 5.99
N VAL A 18 -15.54 -6.71 6.15
CA VAL A 18 -15.30 -7.72 5.12
C VAL A 18 -16.49 -7.76 4.16
N ASP A 19 -16.23 -7.53 2.87
CA ASP A 19 -17.23 -7.59 1.81
C ASP A 19 -16.99 -8.84 0.92
N PRO A 20 -17.85 -9.88 1.02
CA PRO A 20 -17.75 -11.10 0.20
C PRO A 20 -17.70 -10.83 -1.31
N ALA A 21 -18.33 -9.76 -1.80
CA ALA A 21 -18.37 -9.44 -3.23
C ALA A 21 -17.00 -8.96 -3.77
N ARG A 22 -16.07 -8.59 -2.88
CA ARG A 22 -14.70 -8.18 -3.25
C ARG A 22 -13.70 -9.33 -3.25
N PHE A 23 -14.08 -10.51 -2.77
CA PHE A 23 -13.21 -11.69 -2.86
C PHE A 23 -13.17 -12.19 -4.29
N ARG A 24 -11.98 -12.64 -4.70
CA ARG A 24 -11.84 -13.26 -6.01
C ARG A 24 -12.47 -14.65 -5.93
N PRO A 25 -13.22 -15.09 -6.97
CA PRO A 25 -13.81 -16.43 -7.01
C PRO A 25 -12.77 -17.56 -6.89
N VAL A 26 -11.51 -17.27 -7.25
CA VAL A 26 -10.37 -18.15 -7.08
C VAL A 26 -9.24 -17.32 -6.46
N ASP A 27 -8.81 -17.70 -5.26
CA ASP A 27 -7.62 -17.14 -4.61
C ASP A 27 -6.51 -18.18 -4.55
N ILE A 28 -5.29 -17.76 -4.92
CA ILE A 28 -4.08 -18.55 -4.72
C ILE A 28 -3.62 -18.30 -3.28
N PRO A 29 -3.46 -19.34 -2.43
CA PRO A 29 -3.15 -19.15 -1.01
C PRO A 29 -1.85 -18.35 -0.77
N GLU A 30 -0.84 -18.58 -1.60
CA GLU A 30 0.45 -17.90 -1.49
C GLU A 30 1.15 -17.83 -2.86
N VAL A 31 1.72 -16.67 -3.17
CA VAL A 31 2.58 -16.46 -4.33
C VAL A 31 3.81 -15.69 -3.88
N VAL A 32 4.98 -16.34 -3.95
CA VAL A 32 6.27 -15.76 -3.56
C VAL A 32 7.21 -15.75 -4.75
N CYS A 33 7.87 -14.61 -4.97
CA CYS A 33 8.87 -14.47 -6.02
C CYS A 33 10.24 -14.96 -5.54
N ASP A 34 10.83 -15.92 -6.25
CA ASP A 34 12.26 -16.21 -6.15
C ASP A 34 13.04 -15.33 -7.15
N ALA A 35 13.64 -14.26 -6.63
CA ALA A 35 14.44 -13.34 -7.42
C ALA A 35 15.92 -13.75 -7.55
N THR A 36 16.34 -14.93 -7.08
CA THR A 36 17.76 -15.33 -6.97
C THR A 36 18.55 -15.12 -8.26
N ARG A 37 17.99 -15.55 -9.41
CA ARG A 37 18.64 -15.39 -10.72
C ARG A 37 18.83 -13.92 -11.12
N PHE A 38 17.82 -13.09 -10.84
CA PHE A 38 17.89 -11.66 -11.15
C PHE A 38 18.92 -10.96 -10.27
N ARG A 39 18.95 -11.27 -8.97
CA ARG A 39 19.95 -10.76 -8.01
C ARG A 39 21.36 -11.16 -8.43
N ALA A 40 21.58 -12.42 -8.80
CA ALA A 40 22.89 -12.91 -9.25
C ALA A 40 23.38 -12.22 -10.53
N ALA A 41 22.48 -11.93 -11.47
CA ALA A 41 22.84 -11.31 -12.75
C ALA A 41 23.06 -9.79 -12.67
N THR A 42 22.42 -9.11 -11.71
CA THR A 42 22.36 -7.64 -11.69
C THR A 42 22.92 -7.01 -10.42
N GLY A 43 23.15 -7.80 -9.37
CA GLY A 43 23.42 -7.29 -8.02
C GLY A 43 22.22 -6.60 -7.37
N TRP A 44 21.04 -6.62 -8.01
CA TRP A 44 19.86 -5.95 -7.50
C TRP A 44 19.38 -6.54 -6.17
N GLN A 45 18.90 -5.67 -5.28
CA GLN A 45 18.20 -6.05 -4.06
C GLN A 45 17.13 -4.99 -3.72
N PRO A 46 16.02 -5.36 -3.06
CA PRO A 46 15.04 -4.39 -2.59
C PRO A 46 15.68 -3.48 -1.54
N THR A 47 15.57 -2.17 -1.75
CA THR A 47 16.09 -1.14 -0.82
C THR A 47 14.98 -0.45 -0.02
N VAL A 48 13.72 -0.60 -0.46
CA VAL A 48 12.53 -0.06 0.19
C VAL A 48 11.80 -1.20 0.88
N SER A 49 11.55 -1.06 2.19
CA SER A 49 10.78 -2.03 2.96
C SER A 49 9.28 -1.89 2.67
N LEU A 50 8.51 -2.94 2.93
CA LEU A 50 7.05 -2.89 2.79
C LEU A 50 6.43 -1.79 3.67
N ASP A 51 6.90 -1.63 4.91
CA ASP A 51 6.41 -0.59 5.81
C ASP A 51 6.65 0.82 5.27
N GLN A 52 7.81 1.04 4.65
CA GLN A 52 8.13 2.31 4.00
C GLN A 52 7.24 2.53 2.77
N THR A 53 7.07 1.51 1.92
CA THR A 53 6.17 1.59 0.75
C THR A 53 4.75 1.96 1.15
N LEU A 54 4.19 1.33 2.19
CA LEU A 54 2.84 1.62 2.66
C LEU A 54 2.72 3.04 3.23
N ARG A 55 3.78 3.53 3.91
CA ARG A 55 3.84 4.91 4.40
C ARG A 55 3.87 5.92 3.26
N ASP A 56 4.73 5.68 2.27
CA ASP A 56 4.87 6.55 1.09
C ASP A 56 3.54 6.67 0.33
N ILE A 57 2.81 5.56 0.18
CA ILE A 57 1.47 5.56 -0.43
C ILE A 57 0.49 6.43 0.39
N LEU A 58 0.48 6.29 1.72
CA LEU A 58 -0.42 7.09 2.57
C LEU A 58 -0.05 8.58 2.52
N ASP A 59 1.23 8.92 2.49
CA ASP A 59 1.69 10.31 2.45
C ASP A 59 1.41 10.97 1.09
N ASP A 60 1.60 10.26 -0.02
CA ASP A 60 1.19 10.72 -1.37
C ASP A 60 -0.31 11.04 -1.41
N TRP A 61 -1.18 10.16 -0.89
CA TRP A 61 -2.63 10.44 -0.84
C TRP A 61 -2.98 11.63 0.04
N ARG A 62 -2.30 11.80 1.19
CA ARG A 62 -2.50 12.97 2.06
C ARG A 62 -2.10 14.27 1.37
N GLU A 63 -1.06 14.25 0.55
CA GLU A 63 -0.65 15.39 -0.25
C GLU A 63 -1.69 15.74 -1.32
N ARG A 64 -2.15 14.75 -2.09
CA ARG A 64 -3.13 14.96 -3.17
C ARG A 64 -4.45 15.54 -2.67
N VAL A 65 -4.99 14.97 -1.59
CA VAL A 65 -6.25 15.47 -1.00
C VAL A 65 -6.09 16.90 -0.47
N ARG A 66 -4.92 17.26 0.07
CA ARG A 66 -4.65 18.64 0.50
C ARG A 66 -4.53 19.61 -0.68
N SER A 67 -3.93 19.20 -1.79
CA SER A 67 -3.84 20.05 -2.98
C SER A 67 -5.22 20.26 -3.62
N GLU A 68 -6.05 19.22 -3.70
CA GLU A 68 -7.42 19.32 -4.23
C GLU A 68 -8.30 20.24 -3.36
N ALA A 69 -8.18 20.14 -2.04
CA ALA A 69 -8.90 21.03 -1.12
C ALA A 69 -8.45 22.51 -1.21
N GLY A 70 -7.22 22.79 -1.66
CA GLY A 70 -6.73 24.15 -1.90
C GLY A 70 -7.30 24.78 -3.17
N ASP A 71 -7.56 23.97 -4.20
CA ASP A 71 -8.12 24.41 -5.48
C ASP A 71 -9.62 24.69 -5.40
N GLU A 72 -10.35 23.96 -4.55
CA GLU A 72 -11.80 24.18 -4.32
C GLU A 72 -12.12 25.46 -3.53
N VAL A 73 -11.21 25.92 -2.66
CA VAL A 73 -11.40 27.15 -1.85
C VAL A 73 -11.16 28.44 -2.65
N THR A 74 -10.53 28.34 -3.83
CA THR A 74 -10.27 29.48 -4.72
C THR A 74 -11.36 29.65 -5.80
N ARG A 75 -12.39 28.81 -5.82
CA ARG A 75 -13.51 28.85 -6.77
C ARG A 75 -14.82 29.24 -6.11
#